data_AF-A0A1M7IH03-F1
#
_entry.id   AF-A0A1M7IH03-F1
#
_cell.length_a   1.000
_cell.length_b   1.000
_cell.length_c   1.000
_cell.angle_alpha   90.00
_cell.angle_beta   90.00
_cell.angle_gamma   90.00
#
_symmetry.space_group_name_H-M   'P 1'
#
loop_
_entity.id
_entity.type
_entity.pdbx_description
1 polymer ?
#
loop_
_entity_poly.entity_id
_entity_poly.type
_entity_poly.pdbx_seq_one_letter_code
_entity_poly.pdbx_strand_id
1 'polypeptide(L)'
;MTRLRNVPASGPIAGGTLRIARRLALVLALGAALPLAPAAAGESAELIFTDRGPWVLGAQELNWRLDHQGPESPAFQQISDGRVTLAETTDPADGQKLLEVRQTAGEETRLLGRFPVSMADPVVVIFLENTARDMATLTGGSPFYIRNRIKDALAKAGPPTSGDDGISIELRPFDGDPASDRMKGFETLRLRFRLGDDPSDPIRELVAETDGPVAAVPPEGMAPQPIAPAPYRHAMVLE
;
A
#
# COMPACT_ATOMS: atom_id res chain seq x y z
N MET A 1 -47.91 48.85 18.05
CA MET A 1 -47.42 49.24 16.71
C MET A 1 -47.66 48.03 15.79
N THR A 2 -48.90 47.81 15.33
CA THR A 2 -49.53 48.37 14.11
C THR A 2 -48.89 47.75 12.84
N ARG A 3 -49.47 46.70 12.24
CA ARG A 3 -50.56 46.65 11.23
C ARG A 3 -50.15 47.16 9.83
N LEU A 4 -50.55 46.39 8.81
CA LEU A 4 -50.96 46.79 7.43
C LEU A 4 -49.79 47.21 6.49
N ARG A 5 -49.78 47.04 5.17
CA ARG A 5 -50.80 46.73 4.12
C ARG A 5 -50.07 46.60 2.76
N ASN A 6 -50.73 45.92 1.81
CA ASN A 6 -50.86 46.23 0.37
C ASN A 6 -49.68 46.18 -0.64
N VAL A 7 -49.72 45.12 -1.46
CA VAL A 7 -49.82 44.98 -2.95
C VAL A 7 -50.52 46.18 -3.69
N PRO A 8 -50.55 46.37 -5.05
CA PRO A 8 -49.69 46.09 -6.24
C PRO A 8 -49.45 47.35 -7.16
N ALA A 9 -48.77 47.19 -8.32
CA ALA A 9 -49.12 47.73 -9.68
C ALA A 9 -47.84 47.76 -10.57
N SER A 10 -47.64 46.90 -11.58
CA SER A 10 -48.18 46.95 -12.95
C SER A 10 -48.26 48.34 -13.59
N GLY A 11 -47.44 48.59 -14.62
CA GLY A 11 -47.67 49.64 -15.62
C GLY A 11 -46.55 49.76 -16.67
N PRO A 12 -46.87 50.04 -17.95
CA PRO A 12 -46.13 49.59 -19.16
C PRO A 12 -45.33 50.77 -19.80
N ILE A 13 -44.72 50.78 -21.00
CA ILE A 13 -45.19 50.56 -22.37
C ILE A 13 -43.97 50.78 -23.31
N ALA A 14 -43.85 49.96 -24.36
CA ALA A 14 -43.28 50.21 -25.71
C ALA A 14 -41.85 50.77 -25.84
N GLY A 15 -41.08 50.45 -26.87
CA GLY A 15 -41.37 49.80 -28.14
C GLY A 15 -40.26 50.22 -29.10
N GLY A 16 -39.69 49.27 -29.83
CA GLY A 16 -38.52 49.53 -30.66
C GLY A 16 -38.14 48.34 -31.52
N THR A 17 -39.11 47.93 -32.35
CA THR A 17 -38.96 47.27 -33.66
C THR A 17 -37.65 46.58 -34.03
N LEU A 18 -37.76 45.26 -34.17
CA LEU A 18 -37.59 44.49 -35.41
C LEU A 18 -36.20 44.52 -36.08
N ARG A 19 -35.54 43.35 -36.09
CA ARG A 19 -35.10 42.70 -37.33
C ARG A 19 -34.86 41.20 -37.12
N ILE A 20 -35.69 40.45 -37.83
CA ILE A 20 -35.63 39.01 -38.00
C ILE A 20 -34.33 38.66 -38.70
N ALA A 21 -33.53 37.78 -38.13
CA ALA A 21 -32.60 36.94 -38.87
C ALA A 21 -32.70 35.52 -38.33
N ARG A 22 -33.51 34.71 -39.01
CA ARG A 22 -33.45 33.25 -38.97
C ARG A 22 -31.99 32.82 -39.19
N ARG A 23 -31.39 32.16 -38.20
CA ARG A 23 -30.30 31.22 -38.44
C ARG A 23 -30.54 29.97 -37.60
N LEU A 24 -30.27 28.85 -38.26
CA LEU A 24 -30.62 27.50 -37.92
C LEU A 24 -30.15 27.08 -36.52
N ALA A 25 -30.93 26.18 -35.95
CA ALA A 25 -30.56 25.35 -34.83
C ALA A 25 -29.22 24.63 -35.08
N LEU A 26 -28.36 24.65 -34.05
CA LEU A 26 -27.40 23.59 -33.81
C LEU A 26 -27.34 23.39 -32.28
N VAL A 27 -28.22 22.54 -31.79
CA VAL A 27 -28.07 21.96 -30.44
C VAL A 27 -26.89 21.01 -30.56
N LEU A 28 -25.69 21.45 -30.19
CA LEU A 28 -24.60 20.54 -29.85
C LEU A 28 -25.02 19.85 -28.54
N ALA A 29 -25.67 18.71 -28.66
CA ALA A 29 -25.70 17.73 -27.59
C ALA A 29 -24.26 17.22 -27.43
N LEU A 30 -23.49 17.90 -26.59
CA LEU A 30 -22.19 17.41 -26.15
C LEU A 30 -22.49 16.27 -25.16
N GLY A 31 -22.78 15.10 -25.70
CA GLY A 31 -22.71 13.84 -24.98
C GLY A 31 -21.26 13.63 -24.59
N ALA A 32 -20.86 14.18 -23.45
CA ALA A 32 -19.67 13.74 -22.76
C ALA A 32 -19.96 12.30 -22.29
N ALA A 33 -19.66 11.33 -23.14
CA ALA A 33 -19.39 9.98 -22.69
C ALA A 33 -18.20 10.10 -21.73
N LEU A 34 -18.50 10.20 -20.43
CA LEU A 34 -17.50 9.94 -19.40
C LEU A 34 -16.93 8.56 -19.70
N PRO A 35 -15.60 8.40 -19.85
CA PRO A 35 -15.03 7.08 -19.81
C PRO A 35 -15.37 6.51 -18.44
N LEU A 36 -16.24 5.50 -18.40
CA LEU A 36 -16.33 4.58 -17.29
C LEU A 36 -14.96 3.91 -17.20
N ALA A 37 -14.06 4.49 -16.40
CA ALA A 37 -12.87 3.78 -15.96
C ALA A 37 -13.37 2.50 -15.25
N PRO A 38 -12.83 1.33 -15.61
CA PRO A 38 -13.43 0.05 -15.26
C PRO A 38 -13.40 -0.17 -13.75
N ALA A 39 -14.41 -0.88 -13.25
CA ALA A 39 -14.62 -1.27 -11.86
C ALA A 39 -13.56 -2.25 -11.29
N ALA A 40 -12.34 -2.25 -11.83
CA ALA A 40 -11.25 -3.16 -11.48
C ALA A 40 -10.16 -2.53 -10.58
N ALA A 41 -10.30 -1.24 -10.23
CA ALA A 41 -9.39 -0.60 -9.29
C ALA A 41 -9.66 -1.14 -7.88
N GLY A 42 -8.68 -1.84 -7.30
CA GLY A 42 -8.74 -2.34 -5.93
C GLY A 42 -8.99 -3.84 -5.77
N GLU A 43 -9.24 -4.59 -6.85
CA GLU A 43 -9.41 -6.06 -6.81
C GLU A 43 -8.18 -6.77 -6.21
N SER A 44 -6.98 -6.36 -6.62
CA SER A 44 -5.73 -6.86 -6.05
C SER A 44 -5.57 -6.52 -4.56
N ALA A 45 -6.04 -5.36 -4.11
CA ALA A 45 -5.98 -5.00 -2.69
C ALA A 45 -6.93 -5.87 -1.86
N GLU A 46 -8.12 -6.17 -2.39
CA GLU A 46 -9.05 -7.11 -1.77
C GLU A 46 -8.44 -8.51 -1.67
N LEU A 47 -7.67 -8.97 -2.66
CA LEU A 47 -6.96 -10.26 -2.59
C LEU A 47 -5.82 -10.25 -1.56
N ILE A 48 -4.99 -9.20 -1.54
CA ILE A 48 -3.90 -9.07 -0.56
C ILE A 48 -4.46 -9.03 0.87
N PHE A 49 -5.54 -8.30 1.09
CA PHE A 49 -6.18 -8.14 2.40
C PHE A 49 -7.45 -8.98 2.55
N THR A 50 -7.61 -10.04 1.75
CA THR A 50 -8.73 -10.96 1.88
C THR A 50 -8.81 -11.39 3.32
N ASP A 51 -10.04 -11.47 3.84
CA ASP A 51 -10.25 -11.95 5.19
C ASP A 51 -9.82 -13.42 5.27
N ARG A 52 -8.59 -13.63 5.71
CA ARG A 52 -7.99 -14.95 6.03
C ARG A 52 -8.31 -15.33 7.47
N GLY A 53 -8.96 -14.45 8.21
CA GLY A 53 -9.47 -14.71 9.54
C GLY A 53 -10.86 -15.36 9.50
N PRO A 54 -11.32 -15.92 10.63
CA PRO A 54 -10.55 -16.12 11.85
C PRO A 54 -9.49 -17.22 11.67
N TRP A 55 -8.26 -16.92 12.09
CA TRP A 55 -7.16 -17.87 12.04
C TRP A 55 -7.33 -18.97 13.10
N VAL A 56 -7.18 -20.22 12.68
CA VAL A 56 -7.18 -21.39 13.58
C VAL A 56 -5.95 -22.23 13.26
N LEU A 57 -4.83 -21.87 13.88
CA LEU A 57 -3.56 -22.58 13.67
C LEU A 57 -3.37 -23.71 14.68
N GLY A 58 -3.95 -23.59 15.89
CA GLY A 58 -3.75 -24.58 16.95
C GLY A 58 -2.27 -24.72 17.28
N ALA A 59 -1.70 -25.92 17.09
CA ALA A 59 -0.28 -26.19 17.31
C ALA A 59 0.60 -25.98 16.06
N GLN A 60 0.00 -25.64 14.92
CA GLN A 60 0.73 -25.37 13.69
C GLN A 60 1.41 -24.00 13.77
N GLU A 61 2.62 -23.92 13.21
CA GLU A 61 3.34 -22.67 12.97
C GLU A 61 3.54 -22.50 11.46
N LEU A 62 3.27 -21.30 10.96
CA LEU A 62 3.61 -20.91 9.59
C LEU A 62 4.96 -20.23 9.58
N ASN A 63 5.79 -20.57 8.59
CA ASN A 63 7.19 -20.20 8.55
C ASN A 63 7.54 -19.59 7.19
N TRP A 64 7.97 -18.33 7.18
CA TRP A 64 8.52 -17.69 5.98
C TRP A 64 10.03 -17.57 6.11
N ARG A 65 10.78 -18.06 5.13
CA ARG A 65 12.19 -17.71 4.96
C ARG A 65 12.30 -16.23 4.64
N LEU A 66 13.15 -15.53 5.38
CA LEU A 66 13.40 -14.10 5.27
C LEU A 66 14.76 -13.84 4.62
N ASP A 67 14.76 -13.08 3.53
CA ASP A 67 15.95 -12.48 2.93
C ASP A 67 15.79 -10.96 2.90
N HIS A 68 16.67 -10.26 3.60
CA HIS A 68 16.65 -8.82 3.83
C HIS A 68 18.02 -8.23 3.52
N GLN A 69 18.13 -7.59 2.37
CA GLN A 69 19.38 -7.07 1.79
C GLN A 69 19.22 -5.60 1.43
N GLY A 70 20.34 -4.89 1.45
CA GLY A 70 20.38 -3.47 1.14
C GLY A 70 21.78 -2.91 1.34
N PRO A 71 21.94 -1.58 1.19
CA PRO A 71 23.21 -0.91 1.44
C PRO A 71 23.76 -1.23 2.83
N GLU A 72 25.08 -1.39 2.95
CA GLU A 72 25.79 -1.65 4.22
C GLU A 72 25.77 -0.39 5.12
N SER A 73 24.66 -0.19 5.83
CA SER A 73 24.43 0.93 6.73
C SER A 73 24.34 0.45 8.18
N PRO A 74 24.93 1.16 9.15
CA PRO A 74 24.76 0.84 10.57
C PRO A 74 23.30 0.87 11.06
N ALA A 75 22.40 1.56 10.34
CA ALA A 75 20.98 1.60 10.66
C ALA A 75 20.14 0.55 9.92
N PHE A 76 20.76 -0.29 9.09
CA PHE A 76 20.08 -1.32 8.32
C PHE A 76 20.67 -2.70 8.63
N GLN A 77 19.83 -3.60 9.15
CA GLN A 77 20.23 -4.97 9.43
C GLN A 77 20.08 -5.81 8.17
N GLN A 78 21.17 -6.46 7.72
CA GLN A 78 21.08 -7.48 6.69
C GLN A 78 20.76 -8.85 7.31
N ILE A 79 19.93 -9.64 6.64
CA ILE A 79 19.49 -10.97 7.08
C ILE A 79 19.43 -11.90 5.87
N SER A 80 20.33 -12.87 5.77
CA SER A 80 20.38 -13.81 4.63
C SER A 80 19.79 -15.20 4.92
N ASP A 81 19.62 -15.55 6.20
CA ASP A 81 19.05 -16.83 6.65
C ASP A 81 18.12 -16.56 7.84
N GLY A 82 17.13 -15.69 7.60
CA GLY A 82 16.15 -15.32 8.59
C GLY A 82 14.88 -16.16 8.48
N ARG A 83 14.05 -16.08 9.52
CA ARG A 83 12.70 -16.63 9.49
C ARG A 83 11.72 -15.66 10.13
N VAL A 84 10.52 -15.57 9.56
CA VAL A 84 9.36 -14.99 10.23
C VAL A 84 8.38 -16.11 10.52
N THR A 85 7.92 -16.21 11.77
CA THR A 85 6.93 -17.21 12.17
C THR A 85 5.63 -16.57 12.59
N LEU A 86 4.52 -17.24 12.29
CA LEU A 86 3.18 -16.91 12.75
C LEU A 86 2.61 -18.13 13.49
N ALA A 87 2.31 -17.97 14.77
CA ALA A 87 1.75 -19.01 15.61
C ALA A 87 0.59 -18.48 16.46
N GLU A 88 -0.34 -19.36 16.83
CA GLU A 88 -1.37 -19.03 17.81
C GLU A 88 -0.77 -19.03 19.22
N THR A 89 -1.17 -18.05 20.03
CA THR A 89 -0.80 -17.92 21.43
C THR A 89 -2.02 -17.51 22.26
N THR A 90 -1.86 -17.40 23.57
CA THR A 90 -2.92 -16.95 24.48
C THR A 90 -2.45 -15.73 25.24
N ASP A 91 -3.30 -14.71 25.32
CA ASP A 91 -3.03 -13.55 26.17
C ASP A 91 -3.06 -13.98 27.64
N PRO A 92 -1.97 -13.80 28.42
CA PRO A 92 -1.94 -14.19 29.82
C PRO A 92 -2.89 -13.36 30.71
N ALA A 93 -3.34 -12.18 30.27
CA ALA A 93 -4.18 -11.29 31.05
C ALA A 93 -5.66 -11.72 31.05
N ASP A 94 -6.18 -12.19 29.92
CA ASP A 94 -7.61 -12.51 29.77
C ASP A 94 -7.91 -13.88 29.11
N GLY A 95 -6.88 -14.62 28.71
CA GLY A 95 -7.03 -15.95 28.10
C GLY A 95 -7.49 -15.94 26.65
N GLN A 96 -7.54 -14.78 25.98
CA GLN A 96 -7.97 -14.70 24.58
C GLN A 96 -6.90 -15.24 23.64
N LYS A 97 -7.35 -15.89 22.55
CA LYS A 97 -6.47 -16.37 21.49
C LYS A 97 -5.93 -15.18 20.69
N LEU A 98 -4.62 -15.19 20.47
CA LEU A 98 -3.90 -14.21 19.67
C LEU A 98 -3.04 -14.93 18.64
N LEU A 99 -2.66 -14.18 17.61
CA LEU A 99 -1.59 -14.51 16.71
C LEU A 99 -0.33 -13.80 17.17
N GLU A 100 0.79 -14.51 17.20
CA GLU A 100 2.10 -13.98 17.53
C GLU A 100 3.03 -14.09 16.33
N VAL A 101 3.58 -12.95 15.90
CA VAL A 101 4.56 -12.92 14.81
C VAL A 101 5.94 -12.70 15.38
N ARG A 102 6.87 -13.61 15.11
CA ARG A 102 8.28 -13.50 15.52
C ARG A 102 9.19 -13.45 14.31
N GLN A 103 10.32 -12.77 14.46
CA GLN A 103 11.42 -12.84 13.50
C GLN A 103 12.64 -13.44 14.20
N THR A 104 13.28 -14.39 13.55
CA THR A 104 14.56 -14.97 13.95
C THR A 104 15.62 -14.63 12.90
N ALA A 105 16.78 -14.18 13.36
CA ALA A 105 17.95 -13.92 12.52
C ALA A 105 19.20 -14.38 13.29
N GLY A 106 19.82 -15.48 12.84
CA GLY A 106 20.85 -16.15 13.63
C GLY A 106 20.29 -16.67 14.96
N GLU A 107 20.96 -16.34 16.07
CA GLU A 107 20.52 -16.74 17.42
C GLU A 107 19.49 -15.77 18.02
N GLU A 108 19.29 -14.59 17.42
CA GLU A 108 18.36 -13.59 17.93
C GLU A 108 16.93 -13.85 17.46
N THR A 109 15.99 -13.82 18.40
CA THR A 109 14.55 -13.86 18.10
C THR A 109 13.87 -12.65 18.72
N ARG A 110 13.10 -11.92 17.92
CA ARG A 110 12.32 -10.76 18.36
C ARG A 110 10.84 -10.95 18.09
N LEU A 111 10.02 -10.49 19.03
CA LEU A 111 8.58 -10.36 18.85
C LEU A 111 8.30 -9.15 17.94
N LEU A 112 7.63 -9.37 16.81
CA LEU A 112 7.22 -8.32 15.89
C LEU A 112 5.84 -7.75 16.25
N GLY A 113 4.95 -8.59 16.77
CA GLY A 113 3.65 -8.15 17.23
C GLY A 113 2.73 -9.29 17.65
N ARG A 114 1.64 -8.91 18.32
CA ARG A 114 0.52 -9.79 18.65
C ARG A 114 -0.76 -9.20 18.08
N PHE A 115 -1.58 -10.05 17.47
CA PHE A 115 -2.77 -9.64 16.74
C PHE A 115 -3.97 -10.49 17.15
N PRO A 116 -5.20 -9.95 17.16
CA PRO A 116 -6.40 -10.77 17.29
C PRO A 116 -6.47 -11.82 16.17
N VAL A 117 -6.94 -13.02 16.50
CA VAL A 117 -7.16 -14.08 15.49
C VAL A 117 -8.20 -13.71 14.43
N SER A 118 -9.03 -12.69 14.68
CA SER A 118 -10.03 -12.16 13.74
C SER A 118 -9.50 -11.07 12.79
N MET A 119 -8.20 -10.75 12.85
CA MET A 119 -7.61 -9.74 11.97
C MET A 119 -7.23 -10.34 10.60
N ALA A 120 -7.19 -9.47 9.58
CA ALA A 120 -6.52 -9.76 8.31
C ALA A 120 -5.05 -10.19 8.52
N ASP A 121 -4.44 -10.77 7.49
CA ASP A 121 -3.10 -11.38 7.57
C ASP A 121 -2.05 -10.43 8.22
N PRO A 122 -1.57 -10.75 9.44
CA PRO A 122 -0.63 -9.88 10.14
C PRO A 122 0.75 -9.82 9.47
N VAL A 123 1.10 -10.84 8.67
CA VAL A 123 2.38 -10.89 7.96
C VAL A 123 2.42 -9.82 6.87
N VAL A 124 1.32 -9.59 6.16
CA VAL A 124 1.21 -8.50 5.16
C VAL A 124 1.45 -7.13 5.80
N VAL A 125 0.82 -6.89 6.95
CA VAL A 125 0.93 -5.61 7.67
C VAL A 125 2.37 -5.36 8.10
N ILE A 126 3.01 -6.37 8.70
CA ILE A 126 4.41 -6.29 9.14
C ILE A 126 5.33 -6.09 7.95
N PHE A 127 5.13 -6.83 6.86
CA PHE A 127 5.94 -6.74 5.67
C PHE A 127 5.93 -5.32 5.08
N LEU A 128 4.74 -4.73 4.93
CA LEU A 128 4.58 -3.36 4.42
C LEU A 128 5.16 -2.31 5.37
N GLU A 129 4.94 -2.46 6.68
CA GLU A 129 5.47 -1.54 7.70
C GLU A 129 7.00 -1.57 7.76
N ASN A 130 7.60 -2.77 7.72
CA ASN A 130 9.06 -2.94 7.68
C ASN A 130 9.62 -2.30 6.41
N THR A 131 9.01 -2.55 5.25
CA THR A 131 9.43 -1.93 3.98
C THR A 131 9.40 -0.41 4.04
N ALA A 132 8.33 0.17 4.59
CA ALA A 132 8.22 1.62 4.75
C ALA A 132 9.25 2.18 5.73
N ARG A 133 9.50 1.47 6.83
CA ARG A 133 10.52 1.83 7.83
C ARG A 133 11.92 1.75 7.24
N ASP A 134 12.25 0.72 6.47
CA ASP A 134 13.55 0.57 5.83
C ASP A 134 13.83 1.71 4.87
N MET A 135 12.87 2.03 3.99
CA MET A 135 12.99 3.15 3.07
C MET A 135 13.20 4.46 3.84
N ALA A 136 12.45 4.71 4.91
CA ALA A 136 12.62 5.91 5.73
C ALA A 136 14.02 5.96 6.36
N THR A 137 14.49 4.85 6.93
CA THR A 137 15.81 4.72 7.55
C THR A 137 16.94 4.95 6.53
N LEU A 138 16.83 4.35 5.34
CA LEU A 138 17.86 4.42 4.31
C LEU A 138 17.87 5.77 3.58
N THR A 139 16.76 6.49 3.49
CA THR A 139 16.67 7.73 2.71
C THR A 139 16.55 9.00 3.56
N GLY A 140 16.23 8.88 4.85
CA GLY A 140 15.77 9.99 5.69
C GLY A 140 14.38 10.51 5.31
N GLY A 141 13.64 9.76 4.49
CA GLY A 141 12.30 10.11 4.03
C GLY A 141 11.24 10.04 5.13
N SER A 142 10.10 10.70 4.91
CA SER A 142 8.98 10.67 5.86
C SER A 142 8.27 9.31 5.83
N PRO A 143 8.19 8.57 6.96
CA PRO A 143 7.43 7.33 7.03
C PRO A 143 5.96 7.52 6.68
N PHE A 144 5.37 8.68 7.01
CA PHE A 144 3.98 8.98 6.67
C PHE A 144 3.77 9.12 5.16
N TYR A 145 4.70 9.80 4.48
CA TYR A 145 4.63 9.94 3.02
C TYR A 145 4.72 8.57 2.33
N ILE A 146 5.71 7.77 2.74
CA ILE A 146 5.96 6.44 2.18
C ILE A 146 4.74 5.53 2.36
N ARG A 147 4.18 5.46 3.58
CA ARG A 147 2.96 4.69 3.85
C ARG A 147 1.78 5.15 3.01
N ASN A 148 1.60 6.46 2.83
CA ASN A 148 0.51 6.98 2.01
C ASN A 148 0.67 6.57 0.54
N ARG A 149 1.88 6.58 0.00
CA ARG A 149 2.14 6.12 -1.38
C ARG A 149 1.91 4.62 -1.56
N ILE A 150 2.29 3.80 -0.59
CA ILE A 150 1.97 2.37 -0.59
C ILE A 150 0.45 2.15 -0.55
N LYS A 151 -0.28 2.87 0.32
CA LYS A 151 -1.74 2.82 0.38
C LYS A 151 -2.40 3.25 -0.93
N ASP A 152 -1.92 4.32 -1.54
CA ASP A 152 -2.43 4.81 -2.82
C ASP A 152 -2.22 3.79 -3.94
N ALA A 153 -1.07 3.11 -3.96
CA ALA A 153 -0.81 2.06 -4.95
C ALA A 153 -1.63 0.79 -4.73
N LEU A 154 -1.90 0.42 -3.48
CA LEU A 154 -2.87 -0.63 -3.15
C LEU A 154 -4.27 -0.27 -3.65
N ALA A 155 -4.75 0.94 -3.34
CA ALA A 155 -6.08 1.39 -3.77
C ALA A 155 -6.24 1.46 -5.31
N LYS A 156 -5.14 1.72 -6.02
CA LYS A 156 -5.10 1.79 -7.49
C LYS A 156 -4.63 0.49 -8.15
N ALA A 157 -4.40 -0.57 -7.37
CA ALA A 157 -3.89 -1.82 -7.89
C ALA A 157 -4.82 -2.34 -8.97
N GLY A 158 -4.24 -2.65 -10.14
CA GLY A 158 -4.96 -3.22 -11.27
C GLY A 158 -5.37 -4.67 -11.01
N PRO A 159 -5.94 -5.36 -12.01
CA PRO A 159 -6.32 -6.75 -11.86
C PRO A 159 -5.09 -7.62 -11.60
N PRO A 160 -5.22 -8.69 -10.79
CA PRO A 160 -4.15 -9.65 -10.56
C PRO A 160 -3.83 -10.42 -11.86
N THR A 161 -2.64 -11.03 -11.91
CA THR A 161 -2.27 -11.96 -12.98
C THR A 161 -2.34 -13.40 -12.47
N SER A 162 -3.15 -14.25 -13.10
CA SER A 162 -3.17 -15.68 -12.82
C SER A 162 -2.13 -16.41 -13.67
N GLY A 163 -1.46 -17.41 -13.10
CA GLY A 163 -0.54 -18.31 -13.79
C GLY A 163 -0.50 -19.68 -13.12
N ASP A 164 0.38 -20.55 -13.62
CA ASP A 164 0.50 -21.94 -13.13
C ASP A 164 0.94 -22.03 -11.65
N ASP A 165 1.61 -20.99 -11.14
CA ASP A 165 2.08 -20.88 -9.75
C ASP A 165 1.12 -20.08 -8.84
N GLY A 166 -0.13 -19.88 -9.27
CA GLY A 166 -1.18 -19.16 -8.53
C GLY A 166 -1.39 -17.72 -8.98
N ILE A 167 -1.78 -16.86 -8.04
CA ILE A 167 -2.14 -15.46 -8.32
C ILE A 167 -0.98 -14.53 -7.97
N SER A 168 -0.57 -13.69 -8.92
CA SER A 168 0.50 -12.71 -8.77
C SER A 168 -0.01 -11.27 -8.84
N ILE A 169 0.44 -10.44 -7.92
CA ILE A 169 0.11 -9.02 -7.83
C ILE A 169 1.40 -8.22 -7.71
N GLU A 170 1.60 -7.22 -8.59
CA GLU A 170 2.71 -6.26 -8.52
C GLU A 170 2.16 -4.85 -8.31
N LEU A 171 2.76 -4.11 -7.37
CA LEU A 171 2.48 -2.70 -7.10
C LEU A 171 3.75 -1.89 -7.30
N ARG A 172 3.60 -0.66 -7.80
CA ARG A 172 4.67 0.32 -7.94
C ARG A 172 4.30 1.61 -7.19
N PRO A 173 4.58 1.70 -5.88
CA PRO A 173 4.13 2.80 -5.02
C PRO A 173 4.51 4.20 -5.51
N PHE A 174 5.61 4.30 -6.25
CA PHE A 174 6.22 5.56 -6.64
C PHE A 174 6.25 5.81 -8.15
N ASP A 175 5.51 5.02 -8.94
CA ASP A 175 5.44 5.24 -10.39
C ASP A 175 4.83 6.62 -10.69
N GLY A 176 5.58 7.45 -11.43
CA GLY A 176 5.23 8.84 -11.71
C GLY A 176 5.21 9.78 -10.50
N ASP A 177 5.83 9.41 -9.37
CA ASP A 177 5.83 10.24 -8.16
C ASP A 177 6.71 11.50 -8.31
N PRO A 178 6.19 12.71 -8.00
CA PRO A 178 6.93 13.96 -8.14
C PRO A 178 8.14 14.09 -7.20
N ALA A 179 8.26 13.21 -6.19
CA ALA A 179 9.39 13.19 -5.26
C ALA A 179 10.47 12.17 -5.66
N SER A 180 10.42 11.56 -6.85
CA SER A 180 11.34 10.52 -7.33
C SER A 180 12.82 10.83 -7.04
N ASP A 181 13.28 12.03 -7.36
CA ASP A 181 14.69 12.44 -7.23
C ASP A 181 15.21 12.42 -5.78
N ARG A 182 14.29 12.35 -4.81
CA ARG A 182 14.60 12.30 -3.38
C ARG A 182 14.60 10.88 -2.81
N MET A 183 14.17 9.88 -3.58
CA MET A 183 13.97 8.49 -3.12
C MET A 183 15.23 7.62 -3.20
N LYS A 184 16.31 8.11 -3.83
CA LYS A 184 17.63 7.49 -3.79
C LYS A 184 17.66 6.05 -4.32
N GLY A 185 16.87 5.73 -5.35
CA GLY A 185 16.72 4.40 -5.93
C GLY A 185 15.36 3.76 -5.62
N PHE A 186 14.73 4.15 -4.52
CA PHE A 186 13.41 3.63 -4.13
C PHE A 186 12.27 4.12 -5.04
N GLU A 187 12.48 5.09 -5.93
CA GLU A 187 11.50 5.44 -6.97
C GLU A 187 11.17 4.24 -7.88
N THR A 188 12.04 3.23 -7.91
CA THR A 188 11.85 1.96 -8.63
C THR A 188 11.25 0.84 -7.78
N LEU A 189 10.81 1.12 -6.54
CA LEU A 189 10.31 0.09 -5.62
C LEU A 189 9.14 -0.68 -6.23
N ARG A 190 9.28 -2.01 -6.27
CA ARG A 190 8.23 -2.96 -6.62
C ARG A 190 7.83 -3.76 -5.40
N LEU A 191 6.54 -3.89 -5.17
CA LEU A 191 5.97 -4.80 -4.17
C LEU A 191 5.27 -5.94 -4.92
N ARG A 192 5.70 -7.17 -4.70
CA ARG A 192 5.14 -8.38 -5.32
C ARG A 192 4.55 -9.29 -4.27
N PHE A 193 3.34 -9.79 -4.54
CA PHE A 193 2.65 -10.77 -3.71
C PHE A 193 2.31 -11.97 -4.58
N ARG A 194 2.62 -13.17 -4.09
CA ARG A 194 2.21 -14.43 -4.72
C ARG A 194 1.32 -15.21 -3.77
N LEU A 195 0.10 -15.46 -4.20
CA LEU A 195 -0.90 -16.23 -3.48
C LEU A 195 -1.00 -17.62 -4.11
N GLY A 196 -1.57 -18.58 -3.37
CA GLY A 196 -1.96 -19.87 -3.95
C GLY A 196 -3.22 -19.76 -4.83
N ASP A 197 -3.73 -20.90 -5.25
CA ASP A 197 -5.00 -20.98 -6.00
C ASP A 197 -6.20 -20.54 -5.14
N ASP A 198 -6.16 -20.86 -3.84
CA ASP A 198 -7.11 -20.36 -2.86
C ASP A 198 -6.58 -19.05 -2.25
N PRO A 199 -7.21 -17.90 -2.51
CA PRO A 199 -6.75 -16.62 -1.94
C PRO A 199 -6.93 -16.54 -0.41
N SER A 200 -7.73 -17.44 0.20
CA SER A 200 -7.87 -17.56 1.65
C SER A 200 -6.69 -18.28 2.32
N ASP A 201 -5.84 -18.99 1.56
CA ASP A 201 -4.60 -19.55 2.08
C ASP A 201 -3.61 -18.44 2.50
N PRO A 202 -2.65 -18.75 3.40
CA PRO A 202 -1.54 -17.84 3.71
C PRO A 202 -0.78 -17.44 2.43
N ILE A 203 -0.36 -16.17 2.36
CA ILE A 203 0.39 -15.67 1.21
C ILE A 203 1.73 -16.42 1.09
N ARG A 204 1.99 -16.96 -0.10
CA ARG A 204 3.16 -17.81 -0.39
C ARG A 204 4.44 -16.98 -0.49
N GLU A 205 4.34 -15.77 -1.05
CA GLU A 205 5.50 -14.89 -1.22
C GLU A 205 5.13 -13.41 -1.08
N LEU A 206 5.97 -12.65 -0.37
CA LEU A 206 5.92 -11.20 -0.29
C LEU A 206 7.33 -10.68 -0.61
N VAL A 207 7.48 -9.81 -1.61
CA VAL A 207 8.79 -9.23 -2.00
C VAL A 207 8.68 -7.73 -2.20
N ALA A 208 9.60 -6.99 -1.60
CA ALA A 208 9.83 -5.58 -1.86
C ALA A 208 11.26 -5.44 -2.39
N GLU A 209 11.43 -4.90 -3.59
CA GLU A 209 12.76 -4.77 -4.21
C GLU A 209 12.88 -3.52 -5.09
N THR A 210 14.10 -3.02 -5.24
CA THR A 210 14.43 -1.94 -6.19
C THR A 210 15.14 -2.52 -7.42
N ASP A 211 14.92 -1.91 -8.58
CA ASP A 211 15.56 -2.35 -9.83
C ASP A 211 17.06 -2.02 -9.86
N GLY A 212 17.44 -0.97 -9.15
CA GLY A 212 18.80 -0.47 -9.08
C GLY A 212 19.30 -0.30 -7.65
N PRO A 213 20.55 0.19 -7.51
CA PRO A 213 21.15 0.42 -6.21
C PRO A 213 20.47 1.58 -5.47
N VAL A 214 20.32 1.42 -4.17
CA VAL A 214 19.86 2.47 -3.26
C VAL A 214 21.05 3.24 -2.70
N ALA A 215 21.02 4.56 -2.82
CA ALA A 215 22.04 5.45 -2.24
C ALA A 215 21.62 5.87 -0.82
N ALA A 216 21.96 5.03 0.16
CA ALA A 216 21.57 5.27 1.55
C ALA A 216 22.24 6.51 2.15
N VAL A 217 21.53 7.20 3.05
CA VAL A 217 22.06 8.32 3.82
C VAL A 217 22.65 7.83 5.15
N PRO A 218 23.72 8.49 5.66
CA PRO A 218 24.21 8.20 7.00
C PRO A 218 23.13 8.44 8.06
N PRO A 219 23.07 7.62 9.12
CA PRO A 219 22.15 7.85 10.23
C PRO A 219 22.36 9.22 10.89
N GLU A 220 21.27 9.84 11.34
CA GLU A 220 21.33 11.14 12.02
C GLU A 220 22.23 11.07 13.27
N GLY A 221 23.08 12.07 13.46
CA GLY A 221 24.01 12.14 14.59
C GLY A 221 25.28 11.30 14.45
N MET A 222 25.46 10.56 13.35
CA MET A 222 26.71 9.85 13.04
C MET A 222 27.61 10.67 12.11
N ALA A 223 28.93 10.52 12.25
CA ALA A 223 29.86 11.14 11.30
C ALA A 223 29.58 10.61 9.89
N PRO A 224 29.61 11.47 8.85
CA PRO A 224 29.33 11.04 7.49
C PRO A 224 30.38 10.01 7.06
N GLN A 225 29.92 8.77 6.84
CA GLN A 225 30.71 7.70 6.25
C GLN A 225 30.11 7.33 4.89
N PRO A 226 30.94 7.01 3.89
CA PRO A 226 30.44 6.54 2.61
C PRO A 226 29.75 5.20 2.79
N ILE A 227 28.49 5.10 2.37
CA ILE A 227 27.73 3.85 2.30
C ILE A 227 27.74 3.38 0.84
N ALA A 228 28.20 2.17 0.60
CA ALA A 228 28.20 1.58 -0.74
C ALA A 228 26.75 1.38 -1.22
N PRO A 229 26.36 1.91 -2.39
CA PRO A 229 25.02 1.67 -2.94
C PRO A 229 24.83 0.19 -3.28
N ALA A 230 23.68 -0.36 -2.92
CA ALA A 230 23.29 -1.73 -3.23
C ALA A 230 21.77 -1.81 -3.44
N PRO A 231 21.27 -2.75 -4.28
CA PRO A 231 19.83 -2.96 -4.41
C PRO A 231 19.19 -3.29 -3.06
N TYR A 232 18.00 -2.76 -2.82
CA TYR A 232 17.18 -3.15 -1.67
C TYR A 232 16.37 -4.39 -2.01
N ARG A 233 16.29 -5.33 -1.06
CA ARG A 233 15.43 -6.50 -1.15
C ARG A 233 14.92 -6.86 0.24
N HIS A 234 13.62 -7.04 0.39
CA HIS A 234 12.99 -7.62 1.57
C HIS A 234 12.00 -8.66 1.07
N ALA A 235 12.27 -9.94 1.33
CA ALA A 235 11.43 -11.02 0.86
C ALA A 235 11.12 -12.05 1.93
N MET A 236 9.89 -12.53 1.88
CA MET A 236 9.34 -13.55 2.76
C MET A 236 8.72 -14.65 1.90
N VAL A 237 9.25 -15.87 1.98
CA VAL A 237 8.79 -17.02 1.19
C VAL A 237 8.31 -18.11 2.15
N LEU A 238 7.03 -18.49 2.06
CA LEU A 238 6.45 -19.53 2.91
C LEU A 238 7.10 -20.89 2.62
N GLU A 239 7.46 -21.63 3.67
CA GLU A 239 8.06 -22.97 3.65
C GLU A 239 7.05 -24.09 3.93
#